data_AF-A0A356WZM7-F1
#
_entry.id   AF-A0A356WZM7-F1
#
_cell.length_a   1.000
_cell.length_b   1.000
_cell.length_c   1.000
_cell.angle_alpha   90.00
_cell.angle_beta   90.00
_cell.angle_gamma   90.00
#
_symmetry.space_group_name_H-M   'P 1'
#
loop_
_entity.id
_entity.type
_entity.pdbx_description
1 polymer ?
#
loop_
_entity_poly.entity_id
_entity_poly.type
_entity_poly.pdbx_seq_one_letter_code
_entity_poly.pdbx_strand_id
1 'polypeptide(L)'
;DKESLREDIKLHLRHTLAKDEYSTTNWDKYKSVALTIMDRLNDRMLKTQQHYYKTDAKRVYYLSMEYLIGRLMDNMLVNLDVRDVVAEALGEVDLSYEDIRDQEWDAGLGNGGLGRL
;
A
#
# COMPACT_ATOMS: atom_id res chain seq x y z
N ASP A 1 7.85 -10.37 9.57
CA ASP A 1 6.85 -11.19 10.28
C ASP A 1 5.77 -10.26 10.83
N LYS A 2 4.81 -10.76 11.62
CA LYS A 2 3.75 -9.95 12.21
C LYS A 2 4.29 -8.84 13.11
N GLU A 3 5.29 -9.16 13.94
CA GLU A 3 5.88 -8.21 14.88
C GLU A 3 6.57 -7.06 14.14
N SER A 4 7.36 -7.36 13.10
CA SER A 4 7.99 -6.31 12.29
C SER A 4 6.95 -5.39 11.64
N LEU A 5 5.87 -5.96 11.11
CA LEU A 5 4.79 -5.17 10.49
C LEU A 5 4.12 -4.22 11.48
N ARG A 6 3.84 -4.71 12.69
CA ARG A 6 3.26 -3.90 13.76
C ARG A 6 4.16 -2.72 14.14
N GLU A 7 5.45 -2.97 14.29
CA GLU A 7 6.41 -1.92 14.62
C GLU A 7 6.58 -0.92 13.47
N ASP A 8 6.63 -1.39 12.21
CA ASP A 8 6.69 -0.50 11.03
C ASP A 8 5.47 0.44 10.97
N ILE A 9 4.26 -0.07 11.26
CA ILE A 9 3.03 0.74 11.28
C ILE A 9 3.15 1.85 12.33
N LYS A 10 3.56 1.51 13.56
CA LYS A 10 3.78 2.49 14.64
C LYS A 10 4.86 3.51 14.27
N LEU A 11 5.95 3.05 13.65
CA LEU A 11 7.05 3.91 13.21
C LEU A 11 6.59 4.91 12.15
N HIS A 12 5.82 4.49 11.14
CA HIS A 12 5.29 5.45 10.18
C HIS A 12 4.30 6.42 10.80
N LEU A 13 3.43 5.96 11.69
CA LEU A 13 2.49 6.85 12.39
C LEU A 13 3.24 7.93 13.17
N ARG A 14 4.28 7.54 13.92
CA ARG A 14 5.05 8.46 14.77
C ARG A 14 6.06 9.32 14.00
N HIS A 15 6.88 8.71 13.15
CA HIS A 15 8.05 9.37 12.55
C HIS A 15 7.76 9.91 11.15
N THR A 16 6.92 9.23 10.36
CA THR A 16 6.59 9.70 9.01
C THR A 16 5.41 10.66 9.02
N LEU A 17 4.37 10.37 9.79
CA LEU A 17 3.15 11.19 9.86
C LEU A 17 3.16 12.19 11.02
N ALA A 18 4.12 12.09 11.94
CA ALA A 18 4.22 12.95 13.13
C ALA A 18 2.93 12.95 13.96
N LYS A 19 2.35 11.76 14.18
CA LYS A 19 1.12 11.56 14.94
C LYS A 19 1.38 10.78 16.22
N ASP A 20 0.58 11.10 17.23
CA ASP A 20 0.51 10.40 18.50
C ASP A 20 -0.92 9.90 18.76
N GLU A 21 -1.14 9.24 19.90
CA GLU A 21 -2.45 8.68 20.26
C GLU A 21 -3.57 9.72 20.36
N TYR A 22 -3.23 11.00 20.61
CA TYR A 22 -4.20 12.09 20.78
C TYR A 22 -4.55 12.79 19.46
N SER A 23 -3.64 12.79 18.49
CA SER A 23 -3.75 13.53 17.22
C SER A 23 -4.00 12.65 15.99
N THR A 24 -3.98 11.33 16.18
CA THR A 24 -4.18 10.34 15.11
C THR A 24 -5.63 10.29 14.65
N THR A 25 -5.84 10.36 13.34
CA THR A 25 -7.15 10.12 12.69
C THR A 25 -7.22 8.73 12.05
N ASN A 26 -8.41 8.29 11.64
CA ASN A 26 -8.58 7.04 10.89
C ASN A 26 -7.80 7.04 9.56
N TRP A 27 -7.76 8.20 8.90
CA TRP A 27 -6.94 8.37 7.69
C TRP A 27 -5.44 8.21 7.98
N ASP A 28 -4.95 8.74 9.10
CA ASP A 28 -3.54 8.58 9.50
C ASP A 28 -3.21 7.11 9.79
N LYS A 29 -4.12 6.39 10.45
CA LYS A 29 -3.99 4.94 10.68
C LYS A 29 -3.90 4.19 9.35
N TYR A 30 -4.83 4.42 8.43
CA TYR A 30 -4.77 3.84 7.08
C TYR A 30 -3.46 4.16 6.37
N LYS A 31 -3.07 5.44 6.38
CA LYS A 31 -1.86 5.89 5.70
C LYS A 31 -0.59 5.25 6.28
N SER A 32 -0.53 5.03 7.59
CA SER A 32 0.59 4.32 8.21
C SER A 32 0.71 2.87 7.71
N VAL A 33 -0.41 2.16 7.56
CA VAL A 33 -0.46 0.80 7.00
C VAL A 33 -0.05 0.80 5.53
N ALA A 34 -0.58 1.73 4.73
CA ALA A 34 -0.24 1.87 3.32
C ALA A 34 1.27 2.12 3.13
N LEU A 35 1.88 2.97 3.97
CA LEU A 35 3.32 3.22 3.94
C LEU A 35 4.14 1.96 4.26
N THR A 36 3.76 1.21 5.29
CA THR A 36 4.39 -0.07 5.64
C THR A 36 4.36 -1.07 4.49
N ILE A 37 3.25 -1.14 3.74
CA ILE A 37 3.10 -2.00 2.56
C ILE A 37 3.97 -1.49 1.41
N MET A 38 3.99 -0.18 1.20
CA MET A 38 4.76 0.47 0.13
C MET A 38 6.25 0.25 0.26
N ASP A 39 6.82 0.20 1.47
CA ASP A 39 8.24 -0.12 1.66
C ASP A 39 8.60 -1.47 1.04
N ARG A 40 7.76 -2.50 1.27
CA ARG A 40 7.96 -3.85 0.71
C ARG A 40 7.78 -3.89 -0.81
N LEU A 41 6.84 -3.10 -1.34
CA LEU A 41 6.64 -2.97 -2.79
C LEU A 41 7.81 -2.26 -3.46
N ASN A 42 8.31 -1.19 -2.84
CA ASN A 42 9.43 -0.41 -3.35
C ASN A 42 10.69 -1.27 -3.48
N ASP A 43 10.98 -2.11 -2.50
CA ASP A 43 12.09 -3.06 -2.58
C ASP A 43 11.99 -4.01 -3.79
N ARG A 44 10.78 -4.54 -4.06
CA ARG A 44 10.54 -5.40 -5.23
C ARG A 44 10.63 -4.60 -6.53
N MET A 45 10.06 -3.39 -6.57
CA MET A 45 10.09 -2.51 -7.73
C MET A 45 11.52 -2.12 -8.11
N LEU A 46 12.34 -1.76 -7.12
CA LEU A 46 13.76 -1.41 -7.32
C LEU A 46 14.55 -2.60 -7.88
N LYS A 47 14.31 -3.83 -7.40
CA LYS A 47 14.93 -5.04 -7.94
C LYS A 47 14.56 -5.26 -9.41
N THR A 48 13.28 -5.14 -9.75
CA THR A 48 12.80 -5.25 -11.14
C THR A 48 13.43 -4.17 -12.03
N GLN A 49 13.46 -2.93 -11.57
CA GLN A 49 14.04 -1.81 -12.31
C GLN A 49 15.53 -2.02 -12.56
N GLN A 50 16.30 -2.44 -11.55
CA GLN A 50 17.72 -2.77 -11.70
C GLN A 50 17.95 -3.91 -12.68
N HIS A 51 17.11 -4.95 -12.66
CA HIS A 51 17.20 -6.06 -13.61
C HIS A 51 17.00 -5.56 -15.04
N TYR A 52 15.95 -4.78 -15.30
CA TYR A 52 15.69 -4.20 -16.63
C TYR A 52 16.80 -3.28 -17.14
N TYR A 53 17.55 -2.60 -16.25
CA TYR A 53 18.73 -1.83 -16.67
C TYR A 53 19.92 -2.72 -16.99
N LYS A 54 20.17 -3.77 -16.20
CA LYS A 54 21.31 -4.67 -16.40
C LYS A 54 21.19 -5.52 -17.66
N THR A 55 19.97 -5.92 -18.02
CA THR A 55 19.73 -6.81 -19.17
C THR A 55 19.41 -6.06 -20.46
N ASP A 56 19.32 -4.73 -20.43
CA ASP A 56 18.83 -3.88 -21.55
C ASP A 56 17.56 -4.45 -22.20
N ALA A 57 16.60 -4.86 -21.37
CA ALA A 57 15.39 -5.52 -21.85
C ALA A 57 14.54 -4.54 -22.68
N LYS A 58 14.01 -5.01 -23.82
CA LYS A 58 13.04 -4.26 -24.61
C LYS A 58 11.81 -3.94 -23.75
N ARG A 59 11.39 -2.66 -23.74
CA ARG A 59 10.27 -2.16 -22.93
C ARG A 59 9.08 -1.81 -23.82
N VAL A 60 7.88 -2.11 -23.32
CA VAL A 60 6.62 -1.69 -23.93
C VAL A 60 5.99 -0.65 -23.01
N TYR A 61 5.59 0.49 -23.58
CA TYR A 61 4.95 1.57 -22.85
C TYR A 61 3.50 1.66 -23.27
N TYR A 62 2.60 1.43 -22.32
CA TYR A 62 1.16 1.59 -22.53
C TYR A 62 0.78 3.05 -22.27
N LEU A 63 0.16 3.69 -23.26
CA LEU A 63 -0.30 5.07 -23.17
C LEU A 63 -1.83 5.07 -23.22
N SER A 64 -2.44 5.53 -22.14
CA SER A 64 -3.89 5.67 -21.99
C SER A 64 -4.21 7.03 -21.40
N MET A 65 -5.37 7.58 -21.76
CA MET A 65 -5.92 8.79 -21.14
C MET A 65 -6.58 8.50 -19.79
N GLU A 66 -6.87 7.23 -19.49
CA GLU A 66 -7.57 6.82 -18.28
C GLU A 66 -6.96 5.55 -17.68
N TYR A 67 -6.95 5.47 -16.35
CA TYR A 67 -6.59 4.30 -15.56
C TYR A 67 -7.54 4.16 -14.36
N LEU A 68 -8.43 3.16 -14.39
CA LEU A 68 -9.36 2.83 -13.31
C LEU A 68 -8.75 1.74 -12.44
N ILE A 69 -7.80 2.15 -11.60
CA ILE A 69 -7.06 1.25 -10.72
C ILE A 69 -7.93 0.85 -9.51
N GLY A 70 -8.76 1.78 -9.02
CA GLY A 70 -9.57 1.62 -7.82
C GLY A 70 -8.73 1.57 -6.54
N ARG A 71 -9.30 1.03 -5.47
CA ARG A 71 -8.59 0.72 -4.23
C ARG A 71 -7.48 -0.32 -4.45
N LEU A 72 -6.29 -0.03 -3.92
CA LEU A 72 -5.05 -0.74 -4.15
C LEU A 72 -4.56 -1.53 -2.94
N MET A 73 -4.89 -1.13 -1.71
CA MET A 73 -4.30 -1.72 -0.51
C MET A 73 -4.51 -3.24 -0.45
N ASP A 74 -5.75 -3.71 -0.65
CA ASP A 74 -6.08 -5.13 -0.66
C ASP A 74 -5.33 -5.87 -1.77
N ASN A 75 -5.27 -5.29 -2.97
CA ASN A 75 -4.55 -5.87 -4.11
C ASN A 75 -3.05 -6.00 -3.80
N MET A 76 -2.46 -4.99 -3.16
CA MET A 76 -1.06 -5.01 -2.76
C MET A 76 -0.79 -6.09 -1.71
N LEU A 77 -1.63 -6.20 -0.69
CA LEU A 77 -1.51 -7.20 0.37
C LEU A 77 -1.62 -8.62 -0.16
N VAL A 78 -2.55 -8.88 -1.08
CA VAL A 78 -2.73 -10.18 -1.72
C VAL A 78 -1.52 -10.52 -2.61
N ASN A 79 -1.05 -9.58 -3.44
CA ASN A 79 0.10 -9.81 -4.32
C ASN A 79 1.43 -9.97 -3.56
N LEU A 80 1.50 -9.45 -2.34
CA LEU A 80 2.64 -9.66 -1.43
C LEU A 80 2.52 -10.94 -0.61
N ASP A 81 1.33 -11.58 -0.58
CA ASP A 81 0.98 -12.73 0.26
C ASP A 81 1.10 -12.44 1.78
N VAL A 82 0.68 -11.25 2.20
CA VAL A 82 0.80 -10.77 3.60
C VAL A 82 -0.50 -10.27 4.21
N ARG A 83 -1.63 -10.46 3.51
CA ARG A 83 -2.95 -9.97 3.95
C ARG A 83 -3.29 -10.43 5.37
N ASP A 84 -3.24 -11.73 5.63
CA ASP A 84 -3.64 -12.29 6.91
C ASP A 84 -2.70 -11.85 8.04
N VAL A 85 -1.40 -11.80 7.76
CA VAL A 85 -0.38 -11.33 8.72
C VAL A 85 -0.59 -9.86 9.08
N VAL A 86 -0.98 -9.01 8.12
CA VAL A 86 -1.31 -7.61 8.38
C VAL A 86 -2.61 -7.48 9.17
N ALA A 87 -3.64 -8.26 8.85
CA ALA A 87 -4.88 -8.28 9.61
C ALA A 87 -4.65 -8.67 11.08
N GLU A 88 -3.82 -9.68 11.34
CA GLU A 88 -3.42 -10.05 12.70
C GLU A 88 -2.61 -8.94 13.40
N ALA A 89 -1.67 -8.30 12.70
CA ALA A 89 -0.87 -7.20 13.25
C ALA A 89 -1.74 -6.00 13.66
N LEU A 90 -2.78 -5.69 12.87
CA LEU A 90 -3.75 -4.64 13.17
C LEU A 90 -4.58 -4.98 14.42
N GLY A 91 -4.99 -6.24 14.56
CA GLY A 91 -5.73 -6.71 15.73
C GLY A 91 -4.96 -6.53 17.06
N GLU A 92 -3.64 -6.64 17.05
CA GLU A 92 -2.80 -6.42 18.25
C GLU A 92 -2.65 -4.94 18.67
N VAL A 93 -3.04 -4.00 17.80
CA VAL A 93 -3.01 -2.56 18.08
C VAL A 93 -4.42 -1.96 18.11
N ASP A 94 -5.43 -2.80 18.37
CA ASP A 94 -6.85 -2.44 18.44
C ASP A 94 -7.36 -1.73 17.17
N LEU A 95 -6.86 -2.15 16.00
CA LEU A 95 -7.32 -1.68 14.70
C LEU A 95 -8.07 -2.78 13.94
N SER A 96 -9.22 -2.41 13.39
CA SER A 96 -10.02 -3.27 12.50
C SER A 96 -9.47 -3.18 11.07
N TYR A 97 -9.25 -4.35 10.44
CA TYR A 97 -8.82 -4.41 9.04
C TYR A 97 -9.85 -3.77 8.11
N GLU A 98 -11.13 -4.05 8.33
CA GLU A 98 -12.25 -3.50 7.55
C GLU A 98 -12.30 -1.98 7.66
N ASP A 99 -12.14 -1.43 8.87
CA ASP A 99 -12.20 0.02 9.09
C ASP A 99 -11.07 0.74 8.36
N ILE A 100 -9.87 0.13 8.36
CA ILE A 100 -8.69 0.62 7.65
C ILE A 100 -8.92 0.57 6.13
N ARG A 101 -9.41 -0.55 5.61
CA ARG A 101 -9.70 -0.72 4.18
C ARG A 101 -10.73 0.29 3.68
N ASP A 102 -11.72 0.61 4.50
CA ASP A 102 -12.79 1.53 4.12
C ASP A 102 -12.36 3.00 4.19
N GLN A 103 -11.17 3.30 4.74
CA GLN A 103 -10.57 4.64 4.61
C GLN A 103 -9.97 4.90 3.22
N GLU A 104 -9.65 3.86 2.44
CA GLU A 104 -9.02 4.04 1.14
C GLU A 104 -9.99 4.68 0.15
N TRP A 105 -9.59 5.81 -0.43
CA TRP A 105 -10.32 6.44 -1.52
C TRP A 105 -9.91 5.84 -2.87
N ASP A 106 -10.89 5.64 -3.75
CA ASP A 106 -10.62 5.28 -5.13
C ASP A 106 -9.83 6.39 -5.84
N ALA A 107 -8.79 5.99 -6.58
CA ALA A 107 -8.03 6.91 -7.40
C ALA A 107 -8.88 7.38 -8.59
N GLY A 108 -9.24 8.67 -8.61
CA GLY A 108 -10.00 9.32 -9.69
C GLY A 108 -9.19 9.56 -10.96
N LEU A 109 -8.57 8.51 -11.50
CA LEU A 109 -7.67 8.54 -12.67
C LEU A 109 -8.35 8.08 -13.97
N GLY A 110 -9.66 7.89 -13.96
CA GLY A 110 -10.46 7.51 -15.13
C GLY A 110 -11.95 7.60 -14.82
N ASN A 111 -12.79 7.46 -15.86
CA ASN A 111 -14.23 7.60 -15.75
C ASN A 111 -15.00 6.42 -16.37
N GLY A 112 -14.40 5.71 -17.34
CA GLY A 112 -15.09 4.67 -18.10
C GLY A 112 -14.29 3.37 -18.30
N GLY A 113 -14.91 2.41 -19.01
CA GLY A 113 -14.34 1.06 -19.19
C GLY A 113 -12.99 1.00 -19.88
N LEU A 114 -12.59 2.04 -20.62
CA LEU A 114 -11.26 2.14 -21.23
C LEU A 114 -10.14 2.09 -20.18
N GLY A 115 -10.34 2.73 -19.02
CA GLY A 115 -9.35 2.72 -17.94
C GLY A 115 -9.26 1.39 -17.18
N ARG A 116 -10.20 0.46 -17.39
CA ARG A 116 -10.28 -0.83 -16.68
C ARG A 116 -9.83 -2.03 -17.53
N LEU A 117 -9.40 -1.79 -18.76
CA LEU A 117 -8.90 -2.79 -19.71
C LEU A 117 -7.47 -3.21 -19.38
#